data_AF-A0A4T1ZV84-F1
#
_entry.id   AF-A0A4T1ZV84-F1
#
_cell.length_a   1.000
_cell.length_b   1.000
_cell.length_c   1.000
_cell.angle_alpha   90.00
_cell.angle_beta   90.00
_cell.angle_gamma   90.00
#
_symmetry.space_group_name_H-M   'P 1'
#
loop_
_entity.id
_entity.type
_entity.pdbx_description
1 polymer ?
#
loop_
_entity_poly.entity_id
_entity_poly.type
_entity_poly.pdbx_seq_one_letter_code
_entity_poly.pdbx_strand_id
1 'polypeptide(L)'
;MTPSELLLEGVELMLFGLGFVFLFLILLVVMIRVMSWVIERFAAKPPVPVSTSVAPQSASSEPSADVLAAIQSAIHQHRVRRG
;
A
#
# COMPACT_ATOMS: atom_id res chain seq x y z
N MET A 1 -49.52 -1.49 -21.72
CA MET A 1 -48.37 -2.08 -21.02
C MET A 1 -48.90 -3.05 -20.00
N THR A 2 -48.58 -4.33 -20.16
CA THR A 2 -48.93 -5.37 -19.19
C THR A 2 -48.07 -5.16 -17.92
N PRO A 3 -48.55 -5.54 -16.73
CA PRO A 3 -47.77 -5.39 -15.49
C PRO A 3 -46.37 -6.03 -15.57
N SER A 4 -46.26 -7.11 -16.36
CA SER A 4 -45.02 -7.81 -16.66
C SER A 4 -43.99 -6.94 -17.37
N GLU A 5 -44.40 -6.10 -18.33
CA GLU A 5 -43.50 -5.16 -19.02
C GLU A 5 -42.95 -4.09 -18.07
N LEU A 6 -43.80 -3.55 -17.18
CA LEU A 6 -43.37 -2.53 -16.20
C LEU A 6 -42.35 -3.09 -15.20
N LEU A 7 -42.50 -4.36 -14.80
CA LEU A 7 -41.51 -5.01 -13.93
C LEU A 7 -40.19 -5.26 -14.65
N LEU A 8 -40.21 -5.67 -15.92
CA LEU A 8 -38.98 -5.82 -16.71
C LEU A 8 -38.26 -4.49 -16.90
N GLU A 9 -38.99 -3.43 -17.22
CA GLU A 9 -38.44 -2.07 -17.34
C GLU A 9 -37.80 -1.59 -16.02
N GLY A 10 -38.45 -1.86 -14.89
CA GLY A 10 -37.90 -1.56 -13.56
C GLY A 10 -36.60 -2.31 -13.26
N VAL A 11 -36.50 -3.58 -13.68
CA VAL A 11 -35.28 -4.38 -13.53
C VAL A 11 -34.16 -3.85 -14.43
N GLU A 12 -34.47 -3.48 -15.67
CA GLU A 12 -33.49 -2.85 -16.57
C GLU A 12 -32.96 -1.55 -15.96
N LEU A 13 -33.83 -0.68 -15.46
CA LEU A 13 -33.43 0.56 -14.79
C LEU A 13 -32.57 0.29 -13.55
N MET A 14 -32.88 -0.74 -12.75
CA MET A 14 -32.07 -1.13 -11.60
C MET A 14 -30.68 -1.60 -12.04
N LEU A 15 -30.59 -2.42 -13.08
CA LEU A 15 -29.31 -2.89 -13.63
C LEU A 15 -28.46 -1.74 -14.16
N PHE A 16 -29.07 -0.77 -14.86
CA PHE A 16 -28.38 0.43 -15.31
C PHE A 16 -27.89 1.29 -14.13
N GLY A 17 -28.76 1.54 -13.15
CA GLY A 17 -28.42 2.33 -11.97
C GLY A 17 -27.28 1.69 -11.15
N LEU A 18 -27.40 0.40 -10.86
CA LEU A 18 -26.39 -0.36 -10.13
C LEU A 18 -25.08 -0.45 -10.93
N GLY A 19 -25.17 -0.70 -12.25
CA GLY A 19 -24.02 -0.79 -13.14
C GLY A 19 -23.25 0.52 -13.23
N PHE A 20 -23.95 1.66 -13.37
CA PHE A 20 -23.32 2.97 -13.42
C PHE A 20 -22.63 3.33 -12.11
N VAL A 21 -23.28 3.09 -10.96
CA VAL A 21 -22.66 3.31 -9.65
C VAL A 21 -21.43 2.42 -9.48
N PHE A 22 -21.53 1.13 -9.82
CA PHE A 22 -20.40 0.20 -9.74
C PHE A 22 -19.22 0.65 -10.61
N LEU A 23 -19.49 1.04 -11.86
CA LEU A 23 -18.47 1.55 -12.77
C LEU A 23 -17.83 2.85 -12.24
N PHE A 24 -18.64 3.76 -11.69
CA PHE A 24 -18.16 4.99 -11.09
C PHE A 24 -17.25 4.72 -9.88
N LEU A 25 -17.63 3.79 -9.01
CA LEU A 25 -16.78 3.39 -7.87
C LEU A 25 -15.47 2.76 -8.33
N ILE A 26 -15.49 1.88 -9.34
CA ILE A 26 -14.26 1.32 -9.93
C ILE A 26 -13.36 2.45 -10.44
N LEU A 27 -13.93 3.37 -11.23
CA LEU A 27 -13.20 4.51 -11.77
C LEU A 27 -12.56 5.34 -10.65
N LEU A 28 -13.32 5.61 -9.58
CA LEU A 28 -12.84 6.37 -8.43
C LEU A 28 -11.72 5.64 -7.69
N VAL A 29 -11.82 4.32 -7.49
CA VAL A 29 -10.76 3.50 -6.90
C VAL A 29 -9.50 3.51 -7.78
N VAL A 30 -9.65 3.40 -9.10
CA VAL A 30 -8.52 3.48 -10.05
C VAL A 30 -7.87 4.85 -9.97
N MET A 31 -8.65 5.94 -9.92
CA MET A 31 -8.14 7.30 -9.78
C MET A 31 -7.30 7.47 -8.51
N ILE A 32 -7.80 6.98 -7.37
CA ILE A 32 -7.06 7.01 -6.10
C ILE A 32 -5.77 6.18 -6.19
N ARG A 33 -5.82 5.00 -6.83
CA ARG A 33 -4.62 4.18 -7.05
C ARG A 33 -3.59 4.87 -7.93
N VAL A 34 -4.03 5.52 -9.00
CA VAL A 34 -3.16 6.32 -9.87
C VAL A 34 -2.52 7.45 -9.07
N MET A 35 -3.31 8.16 -8.26
CA MET A 35 -2.78 9.20 -7.38
C MET A 35 -1.75 8.64 -6.39
N SER A 36 -2.02 7.49 -5.75
CA SER A 36 -1.05 6.82 -4.87
C SER A 36 0.24 6.46 -5.61
N TRP A 37 0.13 5.88 -6.80
CA TRP A 37 1.27 5.49 -7.63
C TRP A 37 2.09 6.70 -8.09
N VAL A 38 1.42 7.79 -8.49
CA VAL A 38 2.06 9.06 -8.85
C VAL A 38 2.80 9.60 -7.63
N ILE A 39 2.16 9.64 -6.45
CA ILE A 39 2.81 10.13 -5.24
C ILE A 39 4.03 9.26 -4.90
N GLU A 40 3.94 7.94 -4.92
CA GLU A 40 5.09 7.06 -4.67
C GLU A 40 6.21 7.21 -5.70
N ARG A 41 5.86 7.50 -6.96
CA ARG A 41 6.83 7.65 -8.05
C ARG A 41 7.52 9.01 -8.03
N PHE A 42 6.79 10.08 -7.69
CA PHE A 42 7.27 11.46 -7.74
C PHE A 42 7.73 12.00 -6.37
N ALA A 43 7.14 11.54 -5.27
CA ALA A 43 7.66 11.80 -3.93
C ALA A 43 8.81 10.81 -3.67
N ALA A 44 10.04 11.33 -3.63
CA ALA A 44 11.21 10.56 -3.29
C ALA A 44 10.96 9.73 -2.02
N LYS A 45 11.13 8.41 -2.14
CA LYS A 45 10.95 7.40 -1.10
C LYS A 45 11.35 7.95 0.28
N PRO A 46 10.41 8.29 1.16
CA PRO A 46 10.74 8.43 2.57
C PRO A 46 11.37 7.10 3.00
N PRO A 47 12.45 7.10 3.79
CA PRO A 47 13.04 5.86 4.27
C PRO A 47 11.91 5.07 4.92
N VAL A 48 11.64 3.88 4.37
CA VAL A 48 10.71 2.92 4.94
C VAL A 48 11.08 2.81 6.43
N PRO A 49 10.19 3.12 7.37
CA PRO A 49 10.40 2.62 8.71
C PRO A 49 10.40 1.10 8.53
N VAL A 50 11.57 0.49 8.74
CA VAL A 50 11.67 -0.95 8.91
C VAL A 50 10.62 -1.29 9.96
N SER A 51 9.49 -1.84 9.50
CA SER A 51 8.51 -2.40 10.38
C SER A 51 9.20 -3.65 10.92
N THR A 52 9.90 -3.47 12.05
CA THR A 52 10.43 -4.57 12.83
C THR A 52 9.20 -5.34 13.27
N SER A 53 8.80 -6.33 12.46
CA SER A 53 8.00 -7.42 12.94
C SER A 53 8.83 -8.06 14.04
N VAL A 54 8.53 -7.70 15.28
CA VAL A 54 9.07 -8.38 16.46
C VAL A 54 8.42 -9.75 16.47
N ALA A 55 8.97 -10.66 15.66
CA ALA A 55 8.88 -12.07 15.97
C ALA A 55 9.65 -12.25 17.31
N PRO A 56 9.09 -12.94 18.30
CA PRO A 56 9.81 -13.22 19.54
C PRO A 56 10.91 -14.23 19.21
N GLN A 57 12.08 -13.74 18.80
CA GLN A 57 13.24 -14.57 18.56
C GLN A 57 13.90 -14.84 19.91
N SER A 58 13.78 -16.08 20.35
CA SER A 58 14.39 -16.64 21.54
C SER A 58 15.86 -16.24 21.63
N ALA A 59 16.25 -15.78 22.82
CA ALA A 59 17.60 -15.36 23.16
C ALA A 59 18.65 -16.42 22.78
N SER A 60 19.41 -16.13 21.72
CA SER A 60 20.77 -16.62 21.58
C SER A 60 21.66 -15.38 21.71
N SER A 61 22.51 -15.38 22.73
CA SER A 61 23.31 -14.22 23.19
C SER A 61 24.46 -13.84 22.25
N GLU A 62 24.38 -14.21 20.97
CA GLU A 62 25.35 -13.85 19.94
C GLU A 62 24.73 -12.75 19.06
N PRO A 63 25.35 -11.57 18.95
CA PRO A 63 24.87 -10.55 18.03
C PRO A 63 24.88 -11.12 16.60
N SER A 64 23.75 -11.04 15.92
CA SER A 64 23.62 -11.54 14.55
C SER A 64 24.63 -10.84 13.63
N ALA A 65 25.05 -11.53 12.56
CA ALA A 65 26.01 -11.00 11.60
C ALA A 65 25.59 -9.62 11.04
N ASP A 66 24.29 -9.39 10.89
CA ASP A 66 23.73 -8.09 10.49
C ASP A 66 23.99 -6.99 11.52
N VAL A 67 23.89 -7.29 12.82
CA VAL A 67 24.18 -6.34 13.89
C VAL A 67 25.68 -6.00 13.90
N LEU A 68 26.56 -6.98 13.71
CA LEU A 68 28.00 -6.73 13.59
C LEU A 68 28.33 -5.84 12.38
N ALA A 69 27.74 -6.11 11.22
CA ALA A 69 27.94 -5.32 10.00
C ALA A 69 27.43 -3.87 10.18
N ALA A 70 26.28 -3.70 10.83
CA ALA A 70 25.73 -2.37 11.14
C ALA A 70 26.65 -1.59 12.10
N ILE A 71 27.20 -2.24 13.13
CA ILE A 71 28.15 -1.62 14.07
C ILE A 71 29.44 -1.22 13.34
N GLN A 72 29.99 -2.07 12.47
CA GLN A 72 31.19 -1.75 11.68
C GLN A 72 30.96 -0.55 10.76
N SER A 73 29.82 -0.50 10.08
CA SER A 73 29.44 0.64 9.23
C SER A 73 29.32 1.94 10.05
N ALA A 74 28.68 1.87 11.21
CA ALA A 74 28.53 3.02 12.11
C ALA A 74 29.88 3.55 12.62
N ILE A 75 30.81 2.67 12.99
CA ILE A 75 32.16 3.06 13.44
C ILE A 75 32.94 3.69 12.27
N HIS A 76 32.86 3.12 11.08
CA HIS A 76 33.54 3.66 9.90
C HIS A 76 33.05 5.08 9.60
N GLN A 77 31.72 5.29 9.61
CA GLN A 77 31.11 6.60 9.38
C GLN A 77 31.50 7.62 10.46
N HIS A 78 31.59 7.20 11.72
CA HIS A 78 32.02 8.07 12.81
C HIS A 78 33.48 8.50 12.69
N ARG A 79 34.36 7.58 12.29
CA ARG A 79 35.79 7.87 12.10
C ARG A 79 36.02 8.82 10.92
N VAL A 80 35.29 8.65 9.82
CA VAL A 80 35.33 9.58 8.67
C VAL A 80 34.79 10.95 9.04
N ARG A 81 33.86 11.05 10.00
CA ARG A 81 33.29 12.31 10.47
C ARG A 81 34.09 13.01 11.57
N ARG A 82 35.08 12.32 12.18
CA ARG A 82 35.94 12.86 13.25
C ARG A 82 37.43 12.98 12.88
N GLY A 83 37.82 12.57 11.67
CA GLY A 83 39.09 12.95 11.05
C GLY A 83 38.91 14.20 10.20
#